data_AF-A0AAU4STR7-F1
#
_entry.id   AF-A0AAU4STR7-F1
#
_cell.length_a   1.000
_cell.length_b   1.000
_cell.length_c   1.000
_cell.angle_alpha   90.00
_cell.angle_beta   90.00
_cell.angle_gamma   90.00
#
_symmetry.space_group_name_H-M   'P 1'
#
loop_
_entity.id
_entity.type
_entity.pdbx_description
1 polymer ?
#
loop_
_entity_poly.entity_id
_entity_poly.type
_entity_poly.pdbx_seq_one_letter_code
_entity_poly.pdbx_strand_id
1 'polypeptide(L)' 'MGLYQIWRELHRVGKVTVGTAHGRQGQIKYVAACAAENCGWGAEYDDVSPAMIAAQGHRCPVR' A
#
# COMPACT_ATOMS: atom_id res chain seq x y z
N MET A 1 -19.06 -2.95 16.39
CA MET A 1 -17.60 -3.20 16.59
C MET A 1 -16.90 -2.75 15.32
N GLY A 2 -16.41 -1.50 15.30
CA GLY A 2 -15.92 -0.86 14.08
C GLY A 2 -14.60 -1.48 13.61
N LEU A 3 -14.53 -1.84 12.33
CA LEU A 3 -13.39 -2.45 11.65
C LEU A 3 -12.32 -1.40 11.30
N TYR A 4 -11.75 -0.72 12.28
CA TYR A 4 -10.54 0.09 12.08
C TYR A 4 -9.32 -0.84 12.08
N GLN A 5 -9.20 -1.71 11.08
CA GLN A 5 -8.04 -2.58 10.92
C GLN A 5 -6.85 -1.80 10.32
N ILE A 6 -6.27 -0.96 11.18
CA ILE A 6 -4.84 -0.70 11.41
C ILE A 6 -3.90 -0.77 10.19
N TRP A 7 -4.06 0.18 9.28
CA TRP A 7 -2.98 0.59 8.38
C TRP A 7 -1.78 1.11 9.19
N ARG A 8 -0.59 0.56 8.96
CA ARG A 8 0.67 1.11 9.48
C ARG A 8 1.58 1.50 8.33
N GLU A 9 1.82 2.80 8.15
CA GLU A 9 2.81 3.29 7.18
C GLU A 9 4.21 2.79 7.59
N LEU A 10 4.89 2.14 6.66
CA LEU A 10 6.27 1.67 6.82
C LEU A 10 7.24 2.55 6.04
N HIS A 11 6.92 2.83 4.78
CA HIS A 11 7.77 3.57 3.86
C HIS A 11 6.96 4.41 2.89
N ARG A 12 7.59 5.45 2.34
CA ARG A 12 7.02 6.28 1.27
C ARG A 12 8.00 6.35 0.11
N VAL A 13 7.52 6.07 -1.09
CA VAL A 13 8.28 6.06 -2.34
C VAL A 13 7.59 7.00 -3.31
N GLY A 14 8.11 8.23 -3.42
CA GLY A 14 7.43 9.29 -4.17
C GLY A 14 6.02 9.56 -3.62
N LYS A 15 5.01 9.48 -4.50
CA LYS A 15 3.58 9.62 -4.12
C LYS A 15 2.97 8.31 -3.56
N VAL A 16 3.70 7.20 -3.56
CA VAL A 16 3.21 5.90 -3.08
C VAL A 16 3.56 5.71 -1.62
N THR A 17 2.59 5.29 -0.81
CA THR A 17 2.79 4.84 0.56
C THR A 17 2.77 3.32 0.60
N VAL A 18 3.75 2.73 1.28
CA VAL A 18 3.83 1.30 1.58
C VAL A 18 3.59 1.10 3.07
N GLY A 19 2.74 0.16 3.41
CA GLY A 19 2.37 -0.13 4.78
C GLY A 19 1.83 -1.53 4.95
N THR A 20 1.39 -1.85 6.15
CA THR A 20 0.77 -3.14 6.47
C THR A 20 -0.72 -2.99 6.71
N ALA A 21 -1.50 -3.98 6.26
CA ALA A 21 -2.91 -4.14 6.58
C ALA A 21 -3.18 -5.56 7.11
N HIS A 22 -4.27 -5.73 7.85
CA HIS A 22 -4.74 -7.05 8.22
C HIS A 22 -5.61 -7.63 7.10
N GLY A 23 -5.20 -8.79 6.59
CA GLY A 23 -5.97 -9.59 5.65
C GLY A 23 -7.18 -10.24 6.30
N ARG A 24 -8.07 -10.78 5.47
CA ARG A 24 -9.37 -11.36 5.90
C ARG A 24 -9.24 -12.57 6.83
N GLN A 25 -8.09 -13.24 6.85
CA GLN A 25 -7.82 -14.39 7.72
C GLN A 25 -6.90 -14.00 8.89
N GLY A 26 -6.72 -12.70 9.16
CA GLY A 26 -5.88 -12.19 10.23
C GLY A 26 -4.38 -12.19 9.92
N GLN A 27 -3.98 -12.51 8.68
CA GLN A 27 -2.58 -12.39 8.27
C GLN A 27 -2.18 -10.92 8.04
N ILE A 28 -0.92 -10.58 8.31
CA ILE A 28 -0.37 -9.28 7.91
C ILE A 28 -0.13 -9.33 6.39
N LYS A 29 -0.65 -8.35 5.67
CA LYS A 29 -0.37 -8.09 4.25
C LYS A 29 0.36 -6.77 4.13
N TYR A 30 1.16 -6.64 3.08
CA TYR A 30 1.81 -5.38 2.71
C TYR A 30 1.01 -4.73 1.59
N VAL A 31 0.66 -3.46 1.73
CA VAL A 31 -0.06 -2.71 0.69
C VAL A 31 0.82 -1.58 0.22
N ALA A 32 0.90 -1.40 -1.09
CA ALA A 32 1.43 -0.20 -1.72
C ALA A 32 0.26 0.55 -2.37
N ALA A 33 0.05 1.82 -2.02
CA ALA A 33 -1.03 2.63 -2.54
C ALA A 33 -0.55 4.03 -2.92
N CYS A 34 -0.96 4.51 -4.09
CA CYS A 34 -0.66 5.86 -4.53
C CYS A 34 -1.57 6.84 -3.79
N ALA A 35 -0.98 7.78 -3.05
CA ALA A 35 -1.71 8.80 -2.31
C ALA A 35 -2.12 10.00 -3.19
N ALA A 36 -1.84 9.96 -4.49
CA ALA A 36 -2.30 10.98 -5.43
C ALA A 36 -3.82 10.90 -5.60
N GLU A 37 -4.50 12.02 -5.39
CA GLU A 37 -5.94 12.13 -5.62
C GLU A 37 -6.28 11.72 -7.07
N ASN A 38 -7.33 10.91 -7.24
CA ASN A 38 -7.78 10.37 -8.52
C ASN A 38 -6.84 9.38 -9.23
N CYS A 39 -5.73 8.95 -8.63
CA CYS A 39 -4.92 7.88 -9.22
C CYS A 39 -5.57 6.50 -9.02
N GLY A 40 -6.06 6.21 -7.81
CA GLY A 40 -6.76 4.96 -7.48
C GLY A 40 -5.91 3.69 -7.50
N TRP A 41 -4.59 3.80 -7.76
CA TRP A 41 -3.71 2.64 -7.78
C TRP A 41 -3.40 2.17 -6.35
N GLY A 42 -3.62 0.87 -6.11
CA GLY A 42 -3.19 0.19 -4.91
C GLY A 42 -3.11 -1.32 -5.13
N ALA A 43 -2.17 -1.97 -4.46
CA ALA A 43 -1.96 -3.41 -4.57
C ALA A 43 -1.52 -4.00 -3.22
N GLU A 44 -2.02 -5.20 -2.92
CA GLU A 44 -1.68 -5.97 -1.72
C GLU A 44 -0.70 -7.11 -2.07
N TYR A 45 0.22 -7.39 -1.16
CA TYR A 45 1.29 -8.36 -1.28
C TYR A 45 1.47 -9.14 0.02
N ASP A 46 2.04 -10.34 -0.09
CA ASP A 46 2.38 -11.19 1.05
C ASP A 46 3.70 -10.79 1.74
N ASP A 47 4.57 -10.03 1.06
CA ASP A 47 5.87 -9.61 1.57
C ASP A 47 6.15 -8.12 1.27
N VAL A 48 7.02 -7.50 2.06
CA VAL A 48 7.39 -6.08 1.91
C VAL A 48 8.18 -5.82 0.62
N SER A 49 8.99 -6.78 0.19
CA SER A 49 9.90 -6.64 -0.96
C SER A 49 9.13 -6.39 -2.27
N PRO A 50 8.14 -7.20 -2.68
CA PRO A 50 7.35 -6.93 -3.88
C PRO A 50 6.51 -5.65 -3.76
N ALA A 51 6.02 -5.30 -2.55
CA ALA A 51 5.31 -4.05 -2.33
C ALA A 51 6.21 -2.83 -2.59
N MET A 52 7.45 -2.87 -2.12
CA MET A 52 8.43 -1.82 -2.34
C MET A 52 8.85 -1.71 -3.81
N ILE A 53 9.03 -2.84 -4.51
CA ILE A 53 9.34 -2.84 -5.96
C ILE A 53 8.19 -2.21 -6.76
N ALA A 54 6.94 -2.58 -6.45
CA ALA A 54 5.76 -1.99 -7.09
C ALA A 54 5.65 -0.48 -6.82
N ALA A 55 5.94 -0.05 -5.59
CA ALA A 55 5.94 1.36 -5.23
C ALA A 55 7.02 2.15 -6.00
N GLN A 56 8.22 1.60 -6.16
CA GLN A 56 9.32 2.21 -6.94
C GLN A 56 9.01 2.26 -8.43
N GLY A 57 8.33 1.24 -8.97
CA GLY A 57 7.95 1.16 -10.37
C GLY A 57 6.72 1.98 -10.75
N HIS A 58 5.95 2.49 -9.78
CA HIS A 58 4.70 3.18 -10.04
C HIS A 58 4.93 4.54 -10.72
N ARG A 59 4.46 4.67 -11.97
CA ARG A 59 4.41 5.95 -12.69
C ARG A 59 3.00 6.51 -12.58
N CYS A 60 2.79 7.42 -11.63
CA CYS A 60 1.49 8.05 -11.44
C CYS A 60 1.11 8.88 -12.68
N PRO A 61 -0.04 8.59 -13.33
CA PRO A 61 -0.49 9.36 -14.50
C PRO A 61 -1.05 10.73 -14.10
N VAL A 62 -1.39 10.92 -12.82
CA VAL A 62 -1.87 12.20 -12.27
C VAL A 62 -0.67 13.08 -11.93
N ARG A 63 -0.55 14.19 -12.65
CA ARG A 63 0.50 15.21 -12.41
C ARG A 63 0.21 16.00 -11.15
#